data_AF-A0ABD2SM92-F1
#
_entry.id   AF-A0ABD2SM92-F1
#
_cell.length_a   1.000
_cell.length_b   1.000
_cell.length_c   1.000
_cell.angle_alpha   90.00
_cell.angle_beta   90.00
_cell.angle_gamma   90.00
#
_symmetry.space_group_name_H-M   'P 1'
#
loop_
_entity.id
_entity.type
_entity.pdbx_description
1 polymer ?
#
loop_
_entity_poly.entity_id
_entity_poly.type
_entity_poly.pdbx_seq_one_letter_code
_entity_poly.pdbx_strand_id
1 'polypeptide(L)'
;MILVKTKAIEVVAQHDERLFLTIVTLLFACYIFVYFSGRLWKKRKNKKLKKKVLTRSMSMGVLHGGELALERLIDYHKAKANFLSLNSAETELDALLNEERPDFKKLHRCVAKMEMSGKESEAVMKLRNAIRNAEPHKAYEFEMLLVETLIYQGDYTEAKSCKCLEEKYITDARRPLYKAIIYISLGYRRYQEDAINCWKEFKQIREEFKRPGKVKDAQLIKISTKFDKFKSVVISLKEDIKEVHRKAKKYK
;
A
#
# COMPACT_ATOMS: atom_id res chain seq x y z
N MET A 1 -6.69 -27.56 -83.56
CA MET A 1 -7.63 -26.73 -82.75
C MET A 1 -7.96 -27.32 -81.37
N ILE A 2 -7.88 -28.64 -81.16
CA ILE A 2 -8.21 -29.30 -79.88
C ILE A 2 -7.12 -29.09 -78.80
N LEU A 3 -5.83 -29.10 -79.18
CA LEU A 3 -4.70 -28.96 -78.26
C LEU A 3 -4.58 -27.59 -77.56
N VAL A 4 -5.12 -26.53 -78.17
CA VAL A 4 -5.11 -25.17 -77.62
C VAL A 4 -6.21 -25.01 -76.56
N LYS A 5 -7.35 -25.68 -76.74
CA LYS A 5 -8.46 -25.65 -75.77
C LYS A 5 -8.10 -26.38 -74.48
N THR A 6 -7.40 -27.51 -74.54
CA THR A 6 -6.98 -28.26 -73.34
C THR A 6 -5.97 -27.48 -72.50
N LYS A 7 -4.96 -26.83 -73.10
CA LYS A 7 -4.04 -25.96 -72.36
C LYS A 7 -4.71 -24.75 -71.71
N ALA A 8 -5.71 -24.16 -72.37
CA ALA A 8 -6.44 -23.03 -71.81
C ALA A 8 -7.29 -23.43 -70.58
N ILE A 9 -7.91 -24.62 -70.60
CA ILE A 9 -8.71 -25.14 -69.48
C ILE A 9 -7.81 -25.50 -68.28
N GLU A 10 -6.64 -26.08 -68.54
CA GLU A 10 -5.67 -26.46 -67.50
C GLU A 10 -5.07 -25.23 -66.79
N VAL A 11 -4.79 -24.15 -67.55
CA VAL A 11 -4.31 -22.88 -66.99
C VAL A 11 -5.38 -22.18 -66.16
N VAL A 12 -6.66 -22.24 -66.56
CA VAL A 12 -7.78 -21.66 -65.79
C VAL A 12 -7.99 -22.43 -64.48
N ALA A 13 -7.98 -23.76 -64.52
CA ALA A 13 -8.10 -24.59 -63.31
C ALA A 13 -6.93 -24.38 -62.33
N GLN A 14 -5.71 -24.27 -62.84
CA GLN A 14 -4.52 -24.01 -62.03
C GLN A 14 -4.50 -22.57 -61.46
N HIS A 15 -5.14 -21.62 -62.13
CA HIS A 15 -5.30 -20.26 -61.63
C HIS A 15 -6.31 -20.18 -60.48
N ASP A 16 -7.41 -20.93 -60.57
CA ASP A 16 -8.46 -21.00 -59.54
C ASP A 16 -7.97 -21.68 -58.25
N GLU A 17 -7.16 -22.75 -58.33
CA GLU A 17 -6.56 -23.38 -57.15
C GLU A 17 -5.58 -22.44 -56.41
N ARG A 18 -4.77 -21.68 -57.16
CA ARG A 18 -3.88 -20.66 -56.58
C ARG A 18 -4.67 -19.51 -55.96
N LEU A 19 -5.79 -19.13 -56.56
CA LEU A 19 -6.69 -18.12 -56.02
C LEU A 19 -7.32 -18.60 -54.70
N PHE A 20 -7.79 -19.85 -54.66
CA PHE A 20 -8.34 -20.44 -53.44
C PHE A 20 -7.30 -20.51 -52.31
N LEU A 21 -6.09 -20.98 -52.60
CA LEU A 21 -5.02 -21.09 -51.60
C LEU A 21 -4.57 -19.71 -51.06
N THR A 22 -4.55 -18.68 -51.91
CA THR A 22 -4.25 -17.30 -51.48
C THR A 22 -5.35 -16.71 -50.60
N ILE A 23 -6.62 -17.00 -50.89
CA ILE A 23 -7.75 -16.60 -50.05
C ILE A 23 -7.68 -17.27 -48.68
N VAL A 24 -7.46 -18.60 -48.62
CA VAL A 24 -7.36 -19.33 -47.34
C VAL A 24 -6.19 -18.83 -46.48
N THR A 25 -5.03 -18.57 -47.09
CA THR A 25 -3.87 -18.03 -46.35
C THR A 25 -4.11 -16.61 -45.83
N LEU A 26 -4.78 -15.75 -46.60
CA LEU A 26 -5.21 -14.42 -46.16
C LEU A 26 -6.18 -14.48 -44.98
N LEU A 27 -7.18 -15.37 -45.04
CA LEU A 27 -8.13 -15.56 -43.94
C LEU A 27 -7.44 -16.07 -42.67
N PHE A 28 -6.51 -17.01 -42.82
CA PHE A 28 -5.74 -17.54 -41.69
C PHE A 28 -4.82 -16.49 -41.06
N ALA A 29 -4.13 -15.69 -41.89
CA ALA A 29 -3.32 -14.57 -41.43
C ALA A 29 -4.16 -13.51 -40.71
N CYS A 30 -5.35 -13.20 -41.23
CA CYS A 30 -6.28 -12.24 -40.63
C CYS A 30 -6.81 -12.75 -39.28
N TYR A 31 -7.16 -14.04 -39.19
CA TYR A 31 -7.56 -14.69 -37.93
C TYR A 31 -6.46 -14.62 -36.87
N ILE A 32 -5.21 -14.97 -37.24
CA ILE A 32 -4.06 -14.86 -36.34
C ILE A 32 -3.86 -13.42 -35.88
N PHE A 33 -3.93 -12.45 -36.80
CA PHE A 33 -3.77 -11.04 -36.46
C PHE A 33 -4.82 -10.56 -35.44
N VAL A 34 -6.10 -10.87 -35.65
CA VAL A 34 -7.20 -10.53 -34.74
C VAL A 34 -7.05 -11.23 -33.38
N TYR A 35 -6.69 -12.52 -33.36
CA TYR A 35 -6.47 -13.27 -32.13
C TYR A 35 -5.32 -12.69 -31.29
N PHE A 36 -4.17 -12.43 -31.92
CA PHE A 36 -2.99 -11.90 -31.22
C PHE A 36 -3.19 -10.44 -30.79
N SER A 37 -3.80 -9.61 -31.64
CA SER A 37 -4.12 -8.22 -31.27
C SER A 37 -5.12 -8.16 -30.13
N GLY A 38 -6.18 -8.99 -30.12
CA GLY A 38 -7.11 -9.13 -28.99
C GLY A 38 -6.43 -9.59 -27.70
N ARG A 39 -5.52 -10.58 -27.78
CA ARG A 39 -4.75 -11.07 -26.63
C ARG A 39 -3.79 -10.03 -26.08
N LEU A 40 -3.14 -9.25 -26.96
CA LEU A 40 -2.27 -8.12 -26.59
C LEU A 40 -3.07 -6.98 -25.95
N TRP A 41 -4.27 -6.70 -26.47
CA TRP A 41 -5.17 -5.68 -25.91
C TRP A 41 -5.68 -6.08 -24.52
N LYS A 42 -6.09 -7.34 -24.34
CA LYS A 42 -6.50 -7.92 -23.04
C LYS A 42 -5.33 -7.91 -22.03
N LYS A 43 -4.11 -8.24 -22.46
CA LYS A 43 -2.89 -8.11 -21.64
C LYS A 43 -2.59 -6.66 -21.26
N ARG A 44 -2.69 -5.70 -22.20
CA ARG A 44 -2.50 -4.26 -21.92
C ARG A 44 -3.55 -3.71 -20.97
N LYS A 45 -4.83 -4.09 -21.15
CA LYS A 45 -5.93 -3.72 -20.24
C LYS A 45 -5.71 -4.30 -18.85
N ASN A 46 -5.36 -5.58 -18.73
CA ASN A 46 -5.03 -6.22 -17.46
C ASN A 46 -3.76 -5.63 -16.81
N LYS A 47 -2.76 -5.20 -17.58
CA LYS A 47 -1.55 -4.54 -17.07
C LYS A 47 -1.83 -3.11 -16.60
N LYS A 48 -2.70 -2.37 -17.28
CA LYS A 48 -3.22 -1.06 -16.82
C LYS A 48 -4.12 -1.20 -15.57
N LEU A 49 -4.82 -2.32 -15.40
CA LEU A 49 -5.71 -2.56 -14.26
C LEU A 49 -5.04 -3.14 -13.01
N LYS A 50 -3.81 -3.66 -13.09
CA LYS A 50 -3.08 -4.14 -11.90
C LYS A 50 -2.58 -2.95 -11.08
N LYS A 51 -3.50 -2.23 -10.45
CA LYS A 51 -3.19 -1.27 -9.39
C LYS A 51 -2.41 -2.02 -8.31
N LYS A 52 -1.17 -1.58 -8.06
CA LYS A 52 -0.29 -2.23 -7.08
C LYS A 52 -0.77 -1.81 -5.69
N VAL A 53 -1.07 -2.79 -4.85
CA VAL A 53 -1.34 -2.57 -3.43
C VAL A 53 -0.02 -2.24 -2.74
N LEU A 54 0.01 -1.09 -2.06
CA LEU A 54 1.18 -0.64 -1.30
C LEU A 54 1.24 -1.38 0.06
N THR A 55 2.44 -1.50 0.61
CA THR A 55 2.75 -2.44 1.71
C THR A 55 3.25 -1.77 2.97
N ARG A 56 3.34 -0.42 2.99
CA ARG A 56 3.98 0.30 4.10
C ARG A 56 3.17 0.16 5.39
N SER A 57 1.85 0.09 5.27
CA SER A 57 0.95 -0.21 6.38
C SER A 57 1.15 -1.61 6.99
N MET A 58 1.66 -2.59 6.24
CA MET A 58 2.06 -3.89 6.81
C MET A 58 3.31 -3.75 7.67
N SER A 59 4.33 -3.04 7.19
CA SER A 59 5.54 -2.77 7.99
C SER A 59 5.19 -2.03 9.27
N MET A 60 4.31 -1.02 9.19
CA MET A 60 3.79 -0.33 10.38
C MET A 60 3.06 -1.29 11.31
N GLY A 61 2.24 -2.20 10.78
CA GLY A 61 1.59 -3.26 11.54
C GLY A 61 2.56 -4.14 12.30
N VAL A 62 3.65 -4.58 11.65
CA VAL A 62 4.72 -5.38 12.29
C VAL A 62 5.41 -4.60 13.41
N LEU A 63 5.63 -3.29 13.24
CA LEU A 63 6.27 -2.44 14.24
C LEU A 63 5.40 -2.24 15.49
N HIS A 64 4.09 -2.10 15.33
CA HIS A 64 3.14 -2.13 16.45
C HIS A 64 3.06 -3.53 17.08
N GLY A 65 2.94 -4.56 16.25
CA GLY A 65 2.71 -5.95 16.66
C GLY A 65 1.26 -6.24 17.09
N GLY A 66 1.04 -7.41 17.68
CA GLY A 66 -0.27 -7.79 18.22
C GLY A 66 -1.37 -7.94 17.17
N GLU A 67 -2.61 -7.64 17.56
CA GLU A 67 -3.79 -7.72 16.70
C GLU A 67 -3.69 -6.81 15.46
N LEU A 68 -3.12 -5.62 15.63
CA LEU A 68 -2.95 -4.65 14.53
C LEU A 68 -2.09 -5.25 13.39
N ALA A 69 -1.02 -5.97 13.72
CA ALA A 69 -0.19 -6.65 12.71
C ALA A 69 -1.00 -7.67 11.89
N LEU A 70 -1.86 -8.45 12.55
CA LEU A 70 -2.71 -9.44 11.91
C LEU A 70 -3.77 -8.77 11.02
N GLU A 71 -4.42 -7.71 11.51
CA GLU A 71 -5.41 -6.96 10.73
C GLU A 71 -4.82 -6.34 9.47
N ARG A 72 -3.62 -5.73 9.58
CA ARG A 72 -2.90 -5.17 8.43
C ARG A 72 -2.57 -6.24 7.38
N LEU A 73 -2.19 -7.44 7.83
CA LEU A 73 -1.91 -8.57 6.93
C LEU A 73 -3.18 -9.06 6.23
N ILE A 74 -4.30 -9.18 6.96
CA ILE A 74 -5.59 -9.59 6.39
C ILE A 74 -6.08 -8.58 5.36
N ASP A 75 -6.06 -7.28 5.69
CA ASP A 75 -6.47 -6.21 4.78
C ASP A 75 -5.60 -6.18 3.51
N TYR A 76 -4.28 -6.39 3.65
CA TYR A 76 -3.38 -6.52 2.50
C TYR A 76 -3.77 -7.69 1.58
N HIS A 77 -4.01 -8.88 2.14
CA HIS A 77 -4.39 -10.05 1.34
C HIS A 77 -5.74 -9.84 0.63
N LYS A 78 -6.71 -9.23 1.31
CA LYS A 78 -8.00 -8.84 0.71
C LYS A 78 -7.81 -7.85 -0.44
N ALA A 79 -7.04 -6.79 -0.22
CA ALA A 79 -6.74 -5.78 -1.24
C ALA A 79 -5.98 -6.36 -2.44
N LYS A 80 -5.03 -7.27 -2.19
CA LYS A 80 -4.26 -7.95 -3.23
C LYS A 80 -5.13 -8.87 -4.09
N ALA A 81 -6.10 -9.56 -3.47
CA ALA A 81 -7.05 -10.41 -4.17
C ALA A 81 -8.09 -9.58 -4.94
N ASN A 82 -8.58 -8.50 -4.33
CA ASN A 82 -9.57 -7.60 -4.91
C ASN A 82 -9.26 -6.14 -4.55
N PHE A 83 -8.64 -5.41 -5.46
CA PHE A 83 -8.31 -3.99 -5.24
C PHE A 83 -9.56 -3.12 -4.99
N LEU A 84 -10.73 -3.49 -5.55
CA LEU A 84 -11.96 -2.73 -5.36
C LEU A 84 -12.44 -2.73 -3.90
N SER A 85 -11.95 -3.67 -3.07
CA SER A 85 -12.20 -3.65 -1.62
C SER A 85 -11.66 -2.41 -0.91
N LEU A 86 -10.81 -1.62 -1.57
CA LEU A 86 -10.29 -0.35 -1.06
C LEU A 86 -11.13 0.87 -1.47
N ASN A 87 -12.11 0.73 -2.38
CA ASN A 87 -12.84 1.88 -2.92
C ASN A 87 -13.66 2.63 -1.86
N SER A 88 -14.16 1.92 -0.84
CA SER A 88 -14.94 2.51 0.24
C SER A 88 -14.08 3.20 1.31
N ALA A 89 -12.75 3.00 1.31
CA ALA A 89 -11.89 3.45 2.40
C ALA A 89 -11.94 4.96 2.66
N GLU A 90 -12.11 5.74 1.59
CA GLU A 90 -12.18 7.20 1.67
C GLU A 90 -13.50 7.66 2.28
N THR A 91 -14.62 7.10 1.82
CA THR A 91 -15.96 7.40 2.36
C THR A 91 -16.11 6.89 3.80
N GLU A 92 -15.54 5.72 4.11
CA GLU A 92 -15.47 5.18 5.48
C GLU A 92 -14.68 6.12 6.40
N LEU A 93 -13.54 6.64 5.92
CA LEU A 93 -12.73 7.61 6.66
C LEU A 93 -13.53 8.90 6.94
N ASP A 94 -14.19 9.46 5.92
CA ASP A 94 -15.03 10.66 6.09
C ASP A 94 -16.16 10.44 7.09
N ALA A 95 -16.86 9.31 7.00
CA ALA A 95 -17.95 8.99 7.92
C ALA A 95 -17.43 8.94 9.37
N LEU A 96 -16.36 8.18 9.61
CA LEU A 96 -15.78 8.02 10.94
C LEU A 96 -15.24 9.34 11.51
N LEU A 97 -14.59 10.19 10.71
CA LEU A 97 -14.06 11.47 11.20
C LEU A 97 -15.16 12.45 11.65
N ASN A 98 -16.38 12.29 11.16
CA ASN A 98 -17.53 13.13 11.51
C ASN A 98 -18.42 12.53 12.61
N GLU A 99 -18.12 11.32 13.10
CA GLU A 99 -18.85 10.72 14.22
C GLU A 99 -18.56 11.48 15.53
N GLU A 100 -19.57 11.62 16.38
CA GLU A 100 -19.40 12.24 17.70
C GLU A 100 -18.39 11.47 18.55
N ARG A 101 -18.43 10.13 18.47
CA ARG A 101 -17.57 9.15 19.16
C ARG A 101 -16.99 8.15 18.16
N PRO A 102 -15.91 8.51 17.46
CA PRO A 102 -15.37 7.69 16.39
C PRO A 102 -14.77 6.38 16.90
N ASP A 103 -14.97 5.31 16.13
CA ASP A 103 -14.25 4.05 16.34
C ASP A 103 -12.80 4.18 15.84
N PHE A 104 -11.88 4.48 16.76
CA PHE A 104 -10.46 4.67 16.44
C PHE A 104 -9.82 3.44 15.79
N LYS A 105 -10.25 2.23 16.14
CA LYS A 105 -9.73 1.00 15.53
C LYS A 105 -10.11 0.94 14.05
N LYS A 106 -11.35 1.31 13.71
CA LYS A 106 -11.78 1.43 12.31
C LYS A 106 -11.06 2.56 11.58
N LEU A 107 -10.82 3.70 12.22
CA LEU A 107 -10.06 4.81 11.63
C LEU A 107 -8.63 4.37 11.27
N HIS A 108 -7.94 3.68 12.18
CA HIS A 108 -6.61 3.10 11.92
C HIS A 108 -6.63 2.18 10.70
N ARG A 109 -7.64 1.31 10.55
CA ARG A 109 -7.82 0.47 9.33
C ARG A 109 -8.05 1.30 8.08
N CYS A 110 -8.89 2.33 8.13
CA CYS A 110 -9.19 3.18 6.97
C CYS A 110 -7.93 3.89 6.46
N VAL A 111 -7.12 4.46 7.37
CA VAL A 111 -5.85 5.11 7.01
C VAL A 111 -4.89 4.15 6.30
N ALA A 112 -4.77 2.90 6.75
CA ALA A 112 -3.96 1.92 6.02
C ALA A 112 -4.54 1.53 4.67
N LYS A 113 -5.86 1.40 4.54
CA LYS A 113 -6.48 1.15 3.23
C LYS A 113 -6.27 2.32 2.26
N MET A 114 -6.26 3.56 2.76
CA MET A 114 -5.89 4.75 1.99
C MET A 114 -4.42 4.64 1.52
N GLU A 115 -3.50 4.22 2.38
CA GLU A 115 -2.11 3.91 1.99
C GLU A 115 -2.03 2.81 0.93
N MET A 116 -2.72 1.69 1.15
CA MET A 116 -2.74 0.55 0.22
C MET A 116 -3.23 0.94 -1.18
N SER A 117 -4.13 1.93 -1.26
CA SER A 117 -4.69 2.45 -2.51
C SER A 117 -3.93 3.64 -3.11
N GLY A 118 -2.89 4.14 -2.44
CA GLY A 118 -2.09 5.27 -2.91
C GLY A 118 -2.75 6.64 -2.69
N LYS A 119 -3.67 6.75 -1.71
CA LYS A 119 -4.46 7.95 -1.39
C LYS A 119 -4.02 8.64 -0.08
N GLU A 120 -2.73 8.57 0.25
CA GLU A 120 -2.22 9.15 1.50
C GLU A 120 -2.38 10.67 1.54
N SER A 121 -2.26 11.36 0.41
CA SER A 121 -2.42 12.81 0.32
C SER A 121 -3.85 13.25 0.65
N GLU A 122 -4.84 12.52 0.16
CA GLU A 122 -6.24 12.73 0.49
C GLU A 122 -6.51 12.45 1.98
N ALA A 123 -5.92 11.39 2.53
CA ALA A 123 -6.02 11.08 3.95
C ALA A 123 -5.42 12.19 4.84
N VAL A 124 -4.24 12.72 4.49
CA VAL A 124 -3.61 13.86 5.20
C VAL A 124 -4.52 15.08 5.18
N MET A 125 -5.07 15.44 4.02
CA MET A 125 -5.98 16.58 3.91
C MET A 125 -7.20 16.43 4.81
N LYS A 126 -7.85 15.26 4.80
CA LYS A 126 -9.04 14.97 5.60
C LYS A 126 -8.73 15.01 7.10
N LEU A 127 -7.62 14.40 7.53
CA LEU A 127 -7.18 14.40 8.92
C LEU A 127 -6.87 15.82 9.41
N ARG A 128 -6.12 16.63 8.64
CA ARG A 128 -5.84 18.03 8.99
C ARG A 128 -7.11 18.85 9.15
N ASN A 129 -8.11 18.65 8.29
CA ASN A 129 -9.39 19.34 8.40
C ASN A 129 -10.16 18.91 9.64
N ALA A 130 -10.19 17.61 9.96
CA ALA A 130 -10.85 17.09 11.15
C ALA A 130 -10.20 17.60 12.45
N ILE A 131 -8.87 17.65 12.51
CA ILE A 131 -8.11 18.13 13.68
C ILE A 131 -8.48 19.58 14.06
N ARG A 132 -8.70 20.47 13.08
CA ARG A 132 -8.99 21.89 13.33
C ARG A 132 -10.27 22.13 14.14
N ASN A 133 -11.24 21.24 14.00
CA ASN A 133 -12.58 21.39 14.60
C ASN A 133 -12.83 20.37 15.71
N ALA A 134 -11.87 19.49 15.99
CA ALA A 134 -12.04 18.42 16.96
C ALA A 134 -11.78 18.91 18.40
N GLU A 135 -12.54 18.35 19.35
CA GLU A 135 -12.23 18.46 20.77
C GLU A 135 -10.83 17.90 21.07
N PRO A 136 -10.13 18.36 22.13
CA PRO A 136 -8.72 18.03 22.37
C PRO A 136 -8.39 16.54 22.32
N HIS A 137 -9.21 15.68 22.92
CA HIS A 137 -8.98 14.23 22.93
C HIS A 137 -9.13 13.60 21.54
N LYS A 138 -10.12 14.04 20.74
CA LYS A 138 -10.30 13.61 19.34
C LYS A 138 -9.17 14.15 18.47
N ALA A 139 -8.78 15.40 18.67
CA ALA A 139 -7.69 16.04 17.95
C ALA A 139 -6.37 15.27 18.16
N TYR A 140 -6.05 14.87 19.39
CA TYR A 140 -4.88 14.05 19.70
C TYR A 140 -4.90 12.72 18.90
N GLU A 141 -6.01 11.99 18.93
CA GLU A 141 -6.14 10.72 18.21
C GLU A 141 -6.04 10.88 16.68
N PHE A 142 -6.65 11.93 16.12
CA PHE A 142 -6.55 12.25 14.69
C PHE A 142 -5.13 12.70 14.31
N GLU A 143 -4.44 13.42 15.18
CA GLU A 143 -3.05 13.82 14.95
C GLU A 143 -2.10 12.61 14.99
N MET A 144 -2.35 11.62 15.85
CA MET A 144 -1.60 10.35 15.83
C MET A 144 -1.79 9.58 14.51
N LEU A 145 -3.00 9.60 13.93
CA LEU A 145 -3.25 9.05 12.59
C LEU A 145 -2.57 9.88 11.48
N LEU A 146 -2.52 11.20 11.64
CA LEU A 146 -1.81 12.09 10.72
C LEU A 146 -0.31 11.76 10.71
N VAL A 147 0.31 11.56 11.86
CA VAL A 147 1.72 11.14 11.97
C VAL A 147 1.97 9.83 11.22
N GLU A 148 1.14 8.81 11.42
CA GLU A 148 1.27 7.53 10.71
C GLU A 148 1.15 7.72 9.18
N THR A 149 0.22 8.58 8.74
CA THR A 149 0.02 8.90 7.32
C THR A 149 1.20 9.66 6.71
N LEU A 150 1.76 10.63 7.43
CA LEU A 150 2.97 11.36 7.02
C LEU A 150 4.18 10.44 6.94
N ILE A 151 4.30 9.47 7.84
CA ILE A 151 5.32 8.40 7.74
C ILE A 151 5.12 7.60 6.45
N TYR A 152 3.89 7.25 6.06
CA TYR A 152 3.63 6.57 4.79
C TYR A 152 4.07 7.38 3.58
N GLN A 153 3.84 8.70 3.61
CA GLN A 153 4.33 9.63 2.58
C GLN A 153 5.84 9.86 2.66
N GLY A 154 6.51 9.47 3.73
CA GLY A 154 7.92 9.78 3.97
C GLY A 154 8.19 11.24 4.32
N ASP A 155 7.17 12.01 4.72
CA ASP A 155 7.35 13.37 5.24
C ASP A 155 7.67 13.34 6.73
N TYR A 156 8.87 12.86 7.04
CA TYR A 156 9.32 12.68 8.42
C TYR A 156 9.54 14.02 9.15
N THR A 157 9.81 15.09 8.42
CA THR A 157 10.02 16.42 9.02
C THR A 157 8.70 16.97 9.52
N GLU A 158 7.65 16.90 8.69
CA GLU A 158 6.31 17.28 9.13
C GLU A 158 5.80 16.36 10.24
N ALA A 159 5.95 15.03 10.09
CA ALA A 159 5.53 14.07 11.11
C ALA A 159 6.18 14.37 12.47
N LYS A 160 7.45 14.77 12.50
CA LYS A 160 8.16 15.16 13.73
C LYS A 160 7.57 16.42 14.38
N SER A 161 6.97 17.32 13.61
CA SER A 161 6.44 18.59 14.08
C SER A 161 5.02 18.52 14.65
N CYS A 162 4.35 17.36 14.56
CA CYS A 162 3.03 17.14 15.13
C CYS A 162 3.07 17.23 16.67
N LYS A 163 2.11 17.97 17.24
CA LYS A 163 2.06 18.33 18.67
C LYS A 163 1.84 17.11 19.57
N CYS A 164 1.03 16.15 19.13
CA CYS A 164 0.80 14.87 19.83
C CYS A 164 2.11 14.13 20.18
N LEU A 165 3.22 14.36 19.46
CA LEU A 165 4.52 13.73 19.76
C LEU A 165 5.29 14.40 20.90
N GLU A 166 4.86 15.58 21.34
CA GLU A 166 5.45 16.37 22.42
C GLU A 166 4.66 16.26 23.73
N GLU A 167 3.39 15.85 23.68
CA GLU A 167 2.51 15.72 24.84
C GLU A 167 2.92 14.55 25.75
N LYS A 168 3.79 14.82 26.74
CA LYS A 168 4.32 13.80 27.66
C LYS A 168 3.32 13.34 28.73
N TYR A 169 2.26 14.10 28.99
CA TYR A 169 1.29 13.80 30.05
C TYR A 169 0.35 12.63 29.71
N ILE A 170 0.24 12.27 28.43
CA ILE A 170 -0.56 11.13 27.98
C ILE A 170 0.37 9.92 27.86
N THR A 171 0.10 8.84 28.60
CA THR A 171 0.86 7.59 28.47
C THR A 171 0.36 6.80 27.26
N ASP A 172 0.98 7.03 26.10
CA ASP A 172 0.65 6.37 24.84
C ASP A 172 1.91 5.78 24.19
N ALA A 173 1.93 4.46 23.98
CA ALA A 173 3.05 3.76 23.39
C ALA A 173 3.30 4.15 21.91
N ARG A 174 2.28 4.62 21.18
CA ARG A 174 2.43 5.01 19.77
C ARG A 174 3.37 6.20 19.61
N ARG A 175 3.38 7.13 20.57
CA ARG A 175 4.25 8.33 20.55
C ARG A 175 5.74 7.95 20.45
N PRO A 176 6.33 7.24 21.43
CA PRO A 176 7.72 6.82 21.34
C PRO A 176 7.97 5.90 20.14
N LEU A 177 7.01 5.07 19.73
CA LEU A 177 7.15 4.25 18.53
C LEU A 177 7.34 5.13 17.27
N TYR A 178 6.42 6.05 17.00
CA TYR A 178 6.49 6.94 15.84
C TYR A 178 7.74 7.82 15.88
N LYS A 179 8.13 8.36 17.04
CA LYS A 179 9.38 9.12 17.19
C LYS A 179 10.60 8.28 16.81
N ALA A 180 10.69 7.04 17.28
CA ALA A 180 11.80 6.16 16.91
C ALA A 180 11.84 5.87 15.40
N ILE A 181 10.69 5.63 14.77
CA ILE A 181 10.57 5.45 13.31
C ILE A 181 11.06 6.71 12.57
N ILE A 182 10.58 7.89 12.97
CA ILE A 182 10.93 9.19 12.39
C ILE A 182 12.43 9.46 12.53
N TYR A 183 13.01 9.28 13.71
CA TYR A 183 14.42 9.51 13.97
C TYR A 183 15.35 8.62 13.15
N ILE A 184 15.04 7.31 13.07
CA ILE A 184 15.78 6.38 12.19
C ILE A 184 15.61 6.79 10.73
N SER A 185 14.41 7.19 10.33
CA SER A 185 14.10 7.54 8.95
C SER A 185 14.77 8.83 8.49
N LEU A 186 14.88 9.84 9.35
CA LEU A 186 15.64 11.07 9.11
C LEU A 186 17.14 10.79 8.97
N GLY A 187 17.68 9.78 9.67
CA GLY A 187 19.04 9.27 9.46
C GLY A 187 20.17 10.21 9.90
N TYR A 188 19.87 11.31 10.57
CA TYR A 188 20.89 12.20 11.14
C TYR A 188 21.56 11.55 12.35
N ARG A 189 22.89 11.66 12.44
CA ARG A 189 23.69 11.08 13.54
C ARG A 189 23.17 11.51 14.92
N ARG A 190 22.77 12.77 15.07
CA ARG A 190 22.23 13.33 16.32
C ARG A 190 20.98 12.61 16.85
N TYR A 191 20.20 11.95 16.00
CA TYR A 191 18.96 11.28 16.39
C TYR A 191 19.14 9.78 16.69
N GLN A 192 20.37 9.25 16.65
CA GLN A 192 20.61 7.83 16.91
C GLN A 192 20.27 7.45 18.35
N GLU A 193 20.73 8.23 19.33
CA GLU A 193 20.44 8.00 20.74
C GLU A 193 18.96 8.24 21.04
N ASP A 194 18.36 9.29 20.48
CA ASP A 194 16.92 9.57 20.61
C ASP A 194 16.06 8.42 20.10
N ALA A 195 16.40 7.82 18.95
CA ALA A 195 15.68 6.65 18.43
C ALA A 195 15.75 5.45 19.37
N ILE A 196 16.92 5.21 19.99
CA ILE A 196 17.11 4.12 20.96
C ILE A 196 16.30 4.39 22.23
N ASN A 197 16.31 5.63 22.72
CA ASN A 197 15.58 6.02 23.93
C ASN A 197 14.07 5.93 23.71
N CYS A 198 13.56 6.44 22.59
CA CYS A 198 12.16 6.28 22.21
C CYS A 198 11.79 4.79 22.07
N TRP A 199 12.62 3.95 21.45
CA TRP A 199 12.36 2.51 21.40
C TRP A 199 12.29 1.85 22.79
N LYS A 200 13.17 2.25 23.72
CA LYS A 200 13.14 1.76 25.11
C LYS A 200 11.86 2.19 25.82
N GLU A 201 11.46 3.46 25.69
CA GLU A 201 10.20 4.00 26.24
C GLU A 201 8.99 3.24 25.69
N PHE A 202 8.92 3.02 24.38
CA PHE A 202 7.87 2.22 23.75
C PHE A 202 7.74 0.83 24.37
N LYS A 203 8.87 0.12 24.54
CA LYS A 203 8.87 -1.20 25.16
C LYS A 203 8.42 -1.12 26.62
N GLN A 204 8.93 -0.16 27.38
CA GLN A 204 8.57 0.02 28.79
C GLN A 204 7.06 0.21 28.95
N ILE A 205 6.47 1.17 28.23
CA ILE A 205 5.02 1.41 28.27
C ILE A 205 4.26 0.12 27.95
N ARG A 206 4.68 -0.62 26.90
CA ARG A 206 4.02 -1.87 26.54
C ARG A 206 4.13 -2.96 27.60
N GLU A 207 5.24 -3.07 28.31
CA GLU A 207 5.39 -4.03 29.42
C GLU A 207 4.51 -3.62 30.61
N GLU A 208 4.42 -2.33 30.94
CA GLU A 208 3.57 -1.81 32.03
C GLU A 208 2.07 -2.12 31.79
N PHE A 209 1.62 -2.09 30.54
CA PHE A 209 0.24 -2.45 30.17
C PHE A 209 -0.01 -3.96 30.02
N LYS A 210 1.02 -4.83 30.14
CA LYS A 210 0.79 -6.28 30.20
C LYS A 210 0.27 -6.66 31.59
N ARG A 211 -1.01 -7.02 31.68
CA ARG A 211 -1.57 -7.58 32.92
C ARG A 211 -0.78 -8.83 33.36
N PRO A 212 -0.37 -8.93 34.63
CA PRO A 212 0.14 -10.19 35.16
C PRO A 212 -0.98 -11.22 35.15
N GLY A 213 -0.78 -12.35 34.45
CA GLY A 213 -1.66 -13.52 34.54
C GLY A 213 -2.38 -13.98 33.27
N LYS A 214 -2.20 -13.36 32.10
CA LYS A 214 -2.74 -13.90 30.83
C LYS A 214 -1.67 -14.16 29.76
N VAL A 215 -1.41 -15.47 29.62
CA VAL A 215 -1.03 -16.23 28.43
C VAL A 215 0.47 -16.34 28.09
N LYS A 216 0.93 -17.60 28.15
CA LYS A 216 2.16 -18.18 27.62
C LYS A 216 2.15 -18.26 26.08
N ASP A 217 1.85 -17.18 25.37
CA ASP A 217 1.99 -17.15 23.90
C ASP A 217 3.34 -16.56 23.53
N ALA A 218 4.38 -17.31 23.88
CA ALA A 218 5.77 -16.88 23.89
C ALA A 218 6.47 -16.89 22.52
N GLN A 219 5.77 -17.10 21.39
CA GLN A 219 6.44 -17.22 20.09
C GLN A 219 6.26 -16.02 19.13
N LEU A 220 5.16 -15.27 19.18
CA LEU A 220 5.00 -14.04 18.37
C LEU A 220 5.52 -12.78 19.06
N ILE A 221 5.61 -12.77 20.40
CA ILE A 221 6.11 -11.65 21.21
C ILE A 221 7.65 -11.47 21.06
N LYS A 222 8.37 -12.50 20.62
CA LYS A 222 9.84 -12.52 20.60
C LYS A 222 10.48 -11.91 19.35
N ILE A 223 9.70 -11.36 18.43
CA ILE A 223 10.23 -10.63 17.25
C ILE A 223 10.73 -9.21 17.66
N SER A 224 10.27 -8.68 18.81
CA SER A 224 10.43 -7.28 19.23
C SER A 224 11.43 -7.01 20.36
N THR A 225 12.39 -7.89 20.65
CA THR A 225 13.31 -7.66 21.80
C THR A 225 14.56 -6.86 21.46
N LYS A 226 15.03 -6.90 20.21
CA LYS A 226 16.29 -6.27 19.78
C LYS A 226 16.04 -5.03 18.91
N PHE A 227 16.65 -3.91 19.28
CA PHE A 227 16.57 -2.65 18.53
C PHE A 227 17.03 -2.81 17.08
N ASP A 228 18.01 -3.67 16.79
CA ASP A 228 18.50 -3.89 15.43
C ASP A 228 17.43 -4.47 14.49
N LYS A 229 16.58 -5.38 15.00
CA LYS A 229 15.46 -5.91 14.22
C LYS A 229 14.42 -4.83 13.95
N PHE A 230 14.06 -4.06 14.97
CA PHE A 230 13.18 -2.89 14.81
C PHE A 230 13.73 -1.93 13.75
N LYS A 231 15.01 -1.54 13.90
CA LYS A 231 15.71 -0.67 12.95
C LYS A 231 15.73 -1.22 11.54
N SER A 232 15.95 -2.53 11.35
CA SER A 232 15.92 -3.16 10.03
C SER A 232 14.55 -3.02 9.35
N VAL A 233 13.45 -3.20 10.09
CA VAL A 233 12.08 -3.03 9.55
C VAL A 233 11.83 -1.58 9.18
N VAL A 234 12.27 -0.62 9.99
CA VAL A 234 12.17 0.82 9.68
C VAL A 234 12.98 1.19 8.44
N ILE A 235 14.18 0.63 8.28
CA ILE A 235 15.00 0.83 7.07
C ILE A 235 14.28 0.26 5.84
N SER A 236 13.74 -0.96 5.91
CA SER A 236 12.96 -1.54 4.82
C SER A 236 11.73 -0.69 4.46
N LEU A 237 11.00 -0.18 5.46
CA LEU A 237 9.88 0.75 5.27
C LEU A 237 10.33 2.01 4.51
N LYS A 238 11.46 2.61 4.91
CA LYS A 238 12.02 3.80 4.25
C LYS A 238 12.40 3.54 2.79
N GLU A 239 13.00 2.39 2.49
CA GLU A 239 13.35 2.02 1.12
C GLU A 239 12.12 1.75 0.25
N ASP A 240 11.08 1.12 0.81
CA ASP A 240 9.79 0.94 0.12
C ASP A 240 9.16 2.29 -0.27
N ILE A 241 9.16 3.26 0.66
CA ILE A 241 8.66 4.63 0.41
C ILE A 241 9.43 5.30 -0.73
N LYS A 242 10.77 5.25 -0.69
CA LYS A 242 11.63 5.82 -1.75
C LYS A 242 11.34 5.20 -3.11
N GLU A 243 11.15 3.88 -3.16
CA GLU A 243 10.87 3.17 -4.42
C GLU A 243 9.53 3.57 -5.02
N VAL A 244 8.49 3.77 -4.18
CA VAL A 244 7.19 4.29 -4.62
C VAL A 244 7.33 5.69 -5.20
N HIS A 245 8.04 6.59 -4.51
CA HIS A 245 8.29 7.96 -4.97
C HIS A 245 9.09 8.01 -6.28
N ARG A 246 10.12 7.18 -6.40
CA ARG A 246 10.93 7.07 -7.62
C ARG A 246 10.07 6.65 -8.81
N LYS A 247 9.16 5.69 -8.61
CA LYS A 247 8.20 5.26 -9.63
C LYS A 247 7.21 6.37 -9.98
N ALA A 248 6.64 7.04 -8.98
CA ALA A 248 5.69 8.14 -9.21
C ALA A 248 6.31 9.28 -10.04
N LYS A 249 7.58 9.63 -9.79
CA LYS A 249 8.32 10.62 -10.60
C LYS A 249 8.60 10.17 -12.03
N LYS A 250 8.75 8.87 -12.29
CA LYS A 250 9.03 8.33 -13.63
C LYS A 250 7.79 8.36 -14.55
N TYR A 251 6.59 8.42 -13.99
CA TYR A 251 5.32 8.42 -14.72
C TYR A 251 4.60 9.78 -14.72
N LYS A 252 5.25 10.82 -14.18
CA LYS A 252 4.88 12.23 -14.38
C LYS A 252 5.68 12.79 -15.54
#